data_AF-A0A920FTG2-F1
#
_entry.id   AF-A0A920FTG2-F1
#
_cell.length_a   1.000
_cell.length_b   1.000
_cell.length_c   1.000
_cell.angle_alpha   90.00
_cell.angle_beta   90.00
_cell.angle_gamma   90.00
#
_symmetry.space_group_name_H-M   'P 1'
#
loop_
_entity.id
_entity.type
_entity.pdbx_description
1 polymer ?
#
loop_
_entity_poly.entity_id
_entity_poly.type
_entity_poly.pdbx_seq_one_letter_code
_entity_poly.pdbx_strand_id
1 'polypeptide(L)'
;MLPKNIFDTQIAFNFLYNEPNPSYSKLVKKYFDISLKEGSWRTNWLERPLSDEKIEYACNDVRYLVKLYHILHDQLQAEQKLDWCKEEIRNDLEIDNVIVKPEDIWKRLNISNKINNHQLVTLKKLAELRENEAITKDIPRKWIMADTLLFKISTCKASQLDQVISDTRVKLSTKILNKVREIVLNNKTVLLKDNKAVNIEEYHAQITKCNNIMDSVSNKYNIAPSFIANKKDIENFARGNKNVRFLKGWRFNIFGKLVQ
;
A
#
# COMPACT_ATOMS: atom_id res chain seq x y z
N MET A 1 9.31 -13.99 -13.37
CA MET A 1 10.32 -13.01 -13.82
C MET A 1 9.59 -11.71 -14.12
N LEU A 2 10.03 -10.59 -13.57
CA LEU A 2 9.48 -9.27 -13.91
C LEU A 2 10.20 -8.71 -15.15
N PRO A 3 9.53 -7.91 -15.99
CA PRO A 3 10.20 -7.19 -17.08
C PRO A 3 11.34 -6.32 -16.55
N LYS A 4 12.43 -6.22 -17.32
CA LYS A 4 13.56 -5.33 -17.03
C LYS A 4 13.36 -3.99 -17.74
N ASN A 5 14.00 -2.94 -17.24
CA ASN A 5 13.95 -1.58 -17.82
C ASN A 5 12.53 -1.00 -17.90
N ILE A 6 11.76 -1.15 -16.83
CA ILE A 6 10.43 -0.55 -16.71
C ILE A 6 10.56 0.95 -16.47
N PHE A 7 9.72 1.74 -17.14
CA PHE A 7 9.52 3.15 -16.86
C PHE A 7 8.07 3.37 -16.46
N ASP A 8 7.86 3.87 -15.24
CA ASP A 8 6.52 4.18 -14.75
C ASP A 8 6.23 5.67 -14.96
N THR A 9 5.28 5.96 -15.85
CA THR A 9 4.90 7.34 -16.18
C THR A 9 4.23 8.08 -15.02
N GLN A 10 3.56 7.37 -14.11
CA GLN A 10 2.96 7.97 -12.92
C GLN A 10 4.03 8.37 -11.90
N ILE A 11 5.00 7.48 -11.64
CA ILE A 11 6.15 7.78 -10.77
C ILE A 11 6.95 8.95 -11.35
N ALA A 12 7.25 8.92 -12.65
CA ALA A 12 7.95 10.01 -13.33
C ALA A 12 7.22 11.36 -13.17
N PHE A 13 5.90 11.37 -13.33
CA PHE A 13 5.10 12.58 -13.15
C PHE A 13 5.14 13.11 -11.72
N ASN A 14 5.09 12.24 -10.71
CA ASN A 14 5.17 12.63 -9.29
C ASN A 14 6.47 13.38 -8.94
N PHE A 15 7.55 13.18 -9.71
CA PHE A 15 8.81 13.90 -9.54
C PHE A 15 8.83 15.29 -10.21
N LEU A 16 7.99 15.49 -11.22
CA LEU A 16 7.95 16.72 -12.03
C LEU A 16 6.88 17.71 -11.57
N TYR A 17 5.87 17.25 -10.85
CA TYR A 17 4.76 18.08 -10.42
C TYR A 17 4.38 17.79 -8.97
N ASN A 18 3.99 18.84 -8.26
CA ASN A 18 3.39 18.76 -6.92
C ASN A 18 1.93 18.25 -6.96
N GLU A 19 1.72 17.10 -7.62
CA GLU A 19 0.42 16.44 -7.71
C GLU A 19 0.60 14.94 -7.47
N PRO A 20 -0.05 14.36 -6.44
CA PRO A 20 0.12 12.95 -6.14
C PRO A 20 -0.71 12.06 -7.06
N ASN A 21 -0.08 11.01 -7.60
CA ASN A 21 -0.71 9.86 -8.24
C ASN A 21 -1.72 10.23 -9.34
N PRO A 22 -1.29 10.93 -10.40
CA PRO A 22 -2.17 11.29 -11.49
C PRO A 22 -2.69 10.03 -12.23
N SER A 23 -3.90 10.12 -12.78
CA SER A 23 -4.42 9.09 -13.69
C SER A 23 -3.73 9.16 -15.05
N TYR A 24 -3.72 8.04 -15.78
CA TYR A 24 -3.26 8.01 -17.16
C TYR A 24 -4.01 9.01 -18.06
N SER A 25 -5.33 9.10 -17.92
CA SER A 25 -6.16 10.08 -18.65
C SER A 25 -5.73 11.52 -18.38
N LYS A 26 -5.34 11.85 -17.14
CA LYS A 26 -4.83 13.17 -16.77
C LYS A 26 -3.50 13.48 -17.46
N LEU A 27 -2.60 12.51 -17.54
CA LEU A 27 -1.33 12.65 -18.27
C LEU A 27 -1.60 12.91 -19.76
N VAL A 28 -2.46 12.09 -20.38
CA VAL A 28 -2.78 12.22 -21.81
C VAL A 28 -3.44 13.57 -22.10
N LYS A 29 -4.38 14.01 -21.25
CA LYS A 29 -5.01 15.33 -21.39
C LYS A 29 -3.99 16.46 -21.24
N LYS A 30 -3.07 16.37 -20.28
CA LYS A 30 -2.06 17.42 -20.06
C LYS A 30 -1.07 17.57 -21.22
N TYR A 31 -0.57 16.47 -21.76
CA TYR A 31 0.50 16.50 -22.76
C TYR A 31 0.00 16.53 -24.21
N PHE A 32 -1.23 16.06 -24.48
CA PHE A 32 -1.75 15.96 -25.84
C PHE A 32 -3.11 16.67 -26.03
N ASP A 33 -3.68 17.28 -24.98
CA ASP A 33 -5.03 17.86 -24.96
C ASP A 33 -6.18 16.89 -25.31
N ILE A 34 -5.89 15.58 -25.28
CA ILE A 34 -6.84 14.52 -25.64
C ILE A 34 -7.59 14.04 -24.39
N SER A 35 -8.91 14.04 -24.45
CA SER A 35 -9.76 13.48 -23.40
C SER A 35 -10.06 12.01 -23.73
N LEU A 36 -9.48 11.09 -22.97
CA LEU A 36 -9.82 9.67 -23.09
C LEU A 36 -11.19 9.42 -22.48
N LYS A 37 -12.04 8.65 -23.17
CA LYS A 37 -13.34 8.23 -22.62
C LYS A 37 -13.12 7.43 -21.34
N GLU A 38 -13.69 7.91 -20.24
CA GLU A 38 -13.78 7.15 -19.00
C GLU A 38 -14.85 6.07 -19.17
N GLY A 39 -14.46 4.81 -19.25
CA GLY A 39 -15.44 3.73 -19.27
C GLY A 39 -15.03 2.53 -20.10
N SER A 40 -14.61 1.49 -19.40
CA SER A 40 -14.85 0.06 -19.72
C SER A 40 -14.00 -0.84 -18.82
N TRP A 41 -13.12 -0.28 -17.98
CA TRP A 41 -12.27 -1.07 -17.09
C TRP A 41 -13.05 -1.97 -16.11
N ARG A 42 -14.31 -1.60 -15.76
CA ARG A 42 -15.24 -2.42 -14.96
C ARG A 42 -16.15 -3.35 -15.81
N THR A 43 -15.78 -3.66 -17.04
CA THR A 43 -16.52 -4.63 -17.88
C THR A 43 -15.88 -6.02 -17.79
N ASN A 44 -16.62 -7.05 -18.20
CA ASN A 44 -16.09 -8.40 -18.24
C ASN A 44 -15.09 -8.55 -19.40
N TRP A 45 -13.79 -8.44 -19.11
CA TRP A 45 -12.70 -8.62 -20.08
C TRP A 45 -12.48 -10.07 -20.54
N LEU A 46 -13.14 -11.04 -19.89
CA LEU A 46 -13.10 -12.45 -20.29
C LEU A 46 -14.17 -12.79 -21.33
N GLU A 47 -15.18 -11.95 -21.49
CA GLU A 47 -16.25 -12.13 -22.47
C GLU A 47 -15.70 -12.17 -23.90
N ARG A 48 -16.26 -13.06 -24.74
CA ARG A 48 -15.88 -13.19 -26.15
C ARG A 48 -17.12 -13.26 -27.05
N PRO A 49 -17.11 -12.60 -28.23
CA PRO A 49 -16.04 -11.72 -28.74
C PRO A 49 -15.90 -10.43 -27.91
N LEU A 50 -14.76 -9.75 -28.03
CA LEU A 50 -14.61 -8.42 -27.43
C LEU A 50 -15.46 -7.42 -28.24
N SER A 51 -16.13 -6.50 -27.55
CA SER A 51 -16.82 -5.39 -28.21
C SER A 51 -15.83 -4.37 -28.75
N ASP A 52 -16.22 -3.61 -29.77
CA ASP A 52 -15.40 -2.54 -30.36
C ASP A 52 -14.97 -1.50 -29.32
N GLU A 53 -15.86 -1.18 -28.36
CA GLU A 53 -15.56 -0.29 -27.24
C GLU A 53 -14.43 -0.81 -26.34
N LYS A 54 -14.40 -2.13 -26.06
CA LYS A 54 -13.32 -2.75 -25.27
C LYS A 54 -12.00 -2.71 -26.03
N ILE A 55 -12.04 -2.95 -27.35
CA ILE A 55 -10.85 -2.90 -28.21
C ILE A 55 -10.30 -1.47 -28.24
N GLU A 56 -11.15 -0.48 -28.49
CA GLU A 56 -10.75 0.93 -28.55
C GLU A 56 -10.15 1.40 -27.23
N TYR A 57 -10.78 1.04 -26.10
CA TYR A 57 -10.25 1.34 -24.77
C TYR A 57 -8.85 0.73 -24.56
N ALA A 58 -8.68 -0.56 -24.83
CA ALA A 58 -7.40 -1.24 -24.65
C ALA A 58 -6.29 -0.65 -25.53
N CYS A 59 -6.62 -0.26 -26.77
CA CYS A 59 -5.67 0.45 -27.63
C CYS A 59 -5.29 1.82 -27.06
N ASN A 60 -6.25 2.56 -26.52
CA ASN A 60 -6.01 3.88 -25.96
C ASN A 60 -5.14 3.86 -24.69
N ASP A 61 -5.20 2.79 -23.89
CA ASP A 61 -4.35 2.61 -22.70
C ASP A 61 -2.85 2.50 -23.01
N VAL A 62 -2.47 2.16 -24.25
CA VAL A 62 -1.06 2.05 -24.67
C VAL A 62 -0.63 3.09 -25.71
N ARG A 63 -1.58 3.64 -26.47
CA ARG A 63 -1.33 4.52 -27.63
C ARG A 63 -0.39 5.68 -27.34
N TYR A 64 -0.46 6.25 -26.13
CA TYR A 64 0.30 7.45 -25.77
C TYR A 64 1.51 7.18 -24.87
N LEU A 65 1.71 5.95 -24.37
CA LEU A 65 2.73 5.65 -23.35
C LEU A 65 4.16 5.92 -23.84
N VAL A 66 4.49 5.56 -25.09
CA VAL A 66 5.83 5.78 -25.64
C VAL A 66 6.14 7.27 -25.78
N LYS A 67 5.15 8.07 -26.21
CA LYS A 67 5.31 9.53 -26.30
C LYS A 67 5.47 10.16 -24.92
N LEU A 68 4.67 9.72 -23.94
CA LEU A 68 4.80 10.16 -22.55
C LEU A 68 6.17 9.80 -21.98
N TYR A 69 6.69 8.60 -22.26
CA TYR A 69 8.03 8.19 -21.84
C TYR A 69 9.09 9.21 -22.27
N HIS A 70 9.15 9.54 -23.56
CA HIS A 70 10.16 10.50 -24.05
C HIS A 70 10.02 11.86 -23.38
N ILE A 71 8.81 12.42 -23.32
CA ILE A 71 8.58 13.73 -22.71
C ILE A 71 8.98 13.74 -21.23
N LEU A 72 8.52 12.76 -20.46
CA LEU A 72 8.78 12.68 -19.02
C LEU A 72 10.26 12.38 -18.74
N HIS A 73 10.90 11.54 -19.55
CA HIS A 73 12.32 11.25 -19.43
C HIS A 73 13.17 12.50 -19.62
N ASP A 74 12.91 13.27 -20.68
CA ASP A 74 13.67 14.48 -20.99
C ASP A 74 13.46 15.56 -19.92
N GLN A 75 12.23 15.70 -19.42
CA GLN A 75 11.93 16.60 -18.29
C GLN A 75 12.66 16.18 -17.01
N LEU A 76 12.66 14.88 -16.67
CA LEU A 76 13.38 14.37 -15.50
C LEU A 76 14.89 14.57 -15.60
N GLN A 77 15.44 14.43 -16.82
CA GLN A 77 16.86 14.66 -17.07
C GLN A 77 17.21 16.14 -16.91
N ALA A 78 16.38 17.05 -17.46
CA ALA A 78 16.55 18.50 -17.30
C ALA A 78 16.48 18.94 -15.82
N GLU A 79 15.59 18.34 -15.03
CA GLU A 79 15.46 18.62 -13.60
C GLU A 79 16.44 17.83 -12.71
N GLN A 80 17.33 17.02 -13.29
CA GLN A 80 18.30 16.18 -12.55
C GLN A 80 17.64 15.21 -11.55
N LYS A 81 16.41 14.77 -11.84
CA LYS A 81 15.63 13.82 -11.01
C LYS A 81 15.51 12.43 -11.62
N LEU A 82 16.11 12.20 -12.79
CA LEU A 82 16.03 10.91 -13.49
C LEU A 82 16.51 9.74 -12.63
N ASP A 83 17.59 9.92 -11.88
CA ASP A 83 18.12 8.86 -11.02
C ASP A 83 17.24 8.59 -9.80
N TRP A 84 16.58 9.62 -9.26
CA TRP A 84 15.59 9.46 -8.19
C TRP A 84 14.37 8.69 -8.69
N CYS A 85 13.91 8.99 -9.90
CA CYS A 85 12.82 8.26 -10.55
C CYS A 85 13.18 6.79 -10.78
N LYS A 86 14.38 6.51 -11.32
CA LYS A 86 14.88 5.13 -11.49
C LYS A 86 15.01 4.39 -10.16
N GLU A 87 15.42 5.08 -9.11
CA GLU A 87 15.49 4.50 -7.76
C GLU A 87 14.09 4.14 -7.25
N GLU A 88 13.13 5.03 -7.39
CA GLU A 88 11.76 4.78 -6.96
C GLU A 88 11.11 3.62 -7.70
N ILE A 89 11.26 3.57 -9.03
CA ILE A 89 10.78 2.46 -9.85
C ILE A 89 11.43 1.14 -9.40
N ARG A 90 12.74 1.15 -9.10
CA ARG A 90 13.43 -0.03 -8.58
C ARG A 90 12.85 -0.50 -7.25
N ASN A 91 12.59 0.43 -6.33
CA ASN A 91 11.99 0.12 -5.02
C ASN A 91 10.60 -0.51 -5.20
N ASP A 92 9.73 0.04 -6.05
CA ASP A 92 8.39 -0.50 -6.28
C ASP A 92 8.38 -1.88 -6.96
N LEU A 93 9.42 -2.17 -7.75
CA LEU A 93 9.60 -3.46 -8.43
C LEU A 93 10.34 -4.51 -7.59
N GLU A 94 10.80 -4.18 -6.37
CA GLU A 94 11.37 -5.19 -5.48
C GLU A 94 10.34 -6.30 -5.21
N ILE A 95 10.76 -7.56 -5.35
CA ILE A 95 9.85 -8.72 -5.32
C ILE A 95 9.04 -8.77 -4.03
N ASP A 96 9.64 -8.40 -2.89
CA ASP A 96 8.97 -8.37 -1.59
C ASP A 96 7.85 -7.31 -1.52
N ASN A 97 7.90 -6.29 -2.37
CA ASN A 97 6.84 -5.28 -2.51
C ASN A 97 5.72 -5.77 -3.45
N VAL A 98 6.06 -6.62 -4.43
CA VAL A 98 5.12 -7.14 -5.43
C VAL A 98 4.35 -8.36 -4.90
N ILE A 99 5.05 -9.34 -4.34
CA ILE A 99 4.48 -10.61 -3.86
C ILE A 99 4.51 -10.61 -2.34
N VAL A 100 3.34 -10.47 -1.72
CA VAL A 100 3.22 -10.59 -0.27
C VAL A 100 2.95 -12.04 0.09
N LYS A 101 3.87 -12.62 0.86
CA LYS A 101 3.70 -13.98 1.37
C LYS A 101 2.52 -14.04 2.35
N PRO A 102 1.77 -15.16 2.42
CA PRO A 102 0.61 -15.31 3.31
C PRO A 102 0.88 -14.91 4.77
N GLU A 103 2.06 -15.25 5.30
CA GLU A 103 2.48 -14.94 6.67
C GLU A 103 2.66 -13.44 6.95
N ASP A 104 2.82 -12.63 5.91
CA ASP A 104 3.06 -11.18 6.00
C ASP A 104 1.85 -10.33 5.65
N ILE A 105 0.74 -10.96 5.26
CA ILE A 105 -0.43 -10.25 4.76
C ILE A 105 -1.12 -9.37 5.81
N TRP A 106 -0.94 -9.69 7.08
CA TRP A 106 -1.41 -8.88 8.20
C TRP A 106 -0.83 -7.47 8.19
N LYS A 107 0.34 -7.24 7.59
CA LYS A 107 0.95 -5.91 7.46
C LYS A 107 0.11 -4.96 6.60
N ARG A 108 -0.74 -5.48 5.72
CA ARG A 108 -1.69 -4.72 4.89
C ARG A 108 -3.01 -4.38 5.61
N LEU A 109 -3.26 -4.96 6.78
CA LEU A 109 -4.43 -4.63 7.59
C LEU A 109 -4.24 -3.27 8.26
N ASN A 110 -5.33 -2.51 8.39
CA ASN A 110 -5.34 -1.30 9.19
C ASN A 110 -5.49 -1.65 10.68
N ILE A 111 -4.37 -2.02 11.30
CA ILE A 111 -4.34 -2.48 12.69
C ILE A 111 -4.36 -1.28 13.63
N SER A 112 -5.32 -1.27 14.56
CA SER A 112 -5.40 -0.28 15.61
C SER A 112 -4.25 -0.41 16.61
N ASN A 113 -3.72 0.71 17.08
CA ASN A 113 -2.70 0.76 18.15
C ASN A 113 -3.20 0.18 19.49
N LYS A 114 -4.51 -0.06 19.63
CA LYS A 114 -5.12 -0.68 20.82
C LYS A 114 -5.02 -2.21 20.84
N ILE A 115 -4.59 -2.85 19.74
CA ILE A 115 -4.43 -4.29 19.71
C ILE A 115 -3.26 -4.69 20.61
N ASN A 116 -3.49 -5.61 21.54
CA ASN A 116 -2.40 -6.13 22.34
C ASN A 116 -1.61 -7.20 21.58
N ASN A 117 -0.47 -7.59 22.12
CA ASN A 117 0.45 -8.54 21.51
C ASN A 117 -0.17 -9.93 21.27
N HIS A 118 -1.02 -10.40 22.18
CA HIS A 118 -1.72 -11.68 22.04
C HIS A 118 -2.73 -11.64 20.88
N GLN A 119 -3.56 -10.60 20.86
CA GLN A 119 -4.53 -10.35 19.80
C GLN A 119 -3.84 -10.20 18.44
N LEU A 120 -2.67 -9.55 18.40
CA LEU A 120 -1.87 -9.42 17.19
C LEU A 120 -1.38 -10.78 16.68
N VAL A 121 -0.91 -11.68 17.55
CA VAL A 121 -0.51 -13.04 17.13
C VAL A 121 -1.69 -13.82 16.55
N THR A 122 -2.87 -13.74 17.18
CA THR A 122 -4.10 -14.35 16.66
C THR A 122 -4.43 -13.77 15.29
N LEU A 123 -4.41 -12.43 15.16
CA LEU A 123 -4.71 -11.72 13.92
C LEU A 123 -3.78 -12.13 12.77
N LYS A 124 -2.47 -12.27 13.04
CA LYS A 124 -1.48 -12.74 12.05
C LYS A 124 -1.84 -14.11 11.49
N LYS A 125 -2.07 -15.08 12.37
CA LYS A 125 -2.44 -16.46 11.98
C LYS A 125 -3.76 -16.52 11.22
N LEU A 126 -4.76 -15.74 11.64
CA LEU A 126 -6.04 -15.68 10.96
C LEU A 126 -5.92 -15.03 9.56
N ALA A 127 -5.10 -13.98 9.44
CA ALA A 127 -4.86 -13.31 8.18
C ALA A 127 -4.14 -14.23 7.18
N GLU A 128 -3.14 -14.98 7.64
CA GLU A 128 -2.44 -16.02 6.87
C GLU A 128 -3.39 -17.13 6.42
N LEU A 129 -4.21 -17.66 7.34
CA LEU A 129 -5.22 -18.68 7.01
C LEU A 129 -6.17 -18.18 5.92
N ARG A 130 -6.68 -16.96 6.06
CA ARG A 130 -7.58 -16.34 5.08
C ARG A 130 -6.90 -16.24 3.71
N GLU A 131 -5.64 -15.84 3.68
CA GLU A 131 -4.90 -15.68 2.43
C GLU A 131 -4.69 -17.01 1.71
N ASN A 132 -4.27 -18.04 2.44
CA ASN A 132 -4.09 -19.38 1.88
C ASN A 132 -5.39 -19.95 1.30
N GLU A 133 -6.52 -19.75 1.98
CA GLU A 133 -7.83 -20.18 1.49
C GLU A 133 -8.29 -19.36 0.27
N ALA A 134 -7.99 -18.06 0.23
CA ALA A 134 -8.27 -17.20 -0.92
C ALA A 134 -7.48 -17.62 -2.16
N ILE A 135 -6.18 -17.91 -2.00
CA ILE A 135 -5.30 -18.43 -3.05
C ILE A 135 -5.80 -19.78 -3.55
N THR A 136 -6.11 -20.71 -2.64
CA THR A 136 -6.56 -22.06 -2.99
C THR A 136 -7.86 -22.06 -3.80
N LYS A 137 -8.77 -21.13 -3.48
CA LYS A 137 -10.09 -21.03 -4.12
C LYS A 137 -10.13 -20.07 -5.30
N ASP A 138 -9.05 -19.35 -5.56
CA ASP A 138 -8.98 -18.27 -6.56
C ASP A 138 -10.12 -17.24 -6.43
N ILE A 139 -10.36 -16.77 -5.19
CA ILE A 139 -11.38 -15.75 -4.90
C ILE A 139 -10.82 -14.61 -4.05
N PRO A 140 -11.42 -13.41 -4.08
CA PRO A 140 -11.00 -12.30 -3.23
C PRO A 140 -11.02 -12.69 -1.74
N ARG A 141 -9.91 -12.43 -1.03
CA ARG A 141 -9.76 -12.72 0.41
C ARG A 141 -10.91 -12.22 1.30
N LYS A 142 -11.52 -11.08 0.95
CA LYS A 142 -12.64 -10.49 1.70
C LYS A 142 -13.92 -11.34 1.60
N TRP A 143 -14.05 -12.16 0.55
CA TRP A 143 -15.15 -13.11 0.39
C TRP A 143 -14.97 -14.35 1.26
N ILE A 144 -13.73 -14.69 1.64
CA ILE A 144 -13.44 -15.70 2.66
C ILE A 144 -13.81 -15.16 4.04
N MET A 145 -13.25 -14.01 4.42
CA MET A 145 -13.50 -13.37 5.71
C MET A 145 -13.21 -11.86 5.63
N ALA A 146 -14.17 -11.03 6.03
CA ALA A 146 -13.97 -9.58 6.09
C ALA A 146 -12.93 -9.18 7.14
N ASP A 147 -12.23 -8.06 6.93
CA ASP A 147 -11.25 -7.53 7.90
C ASP A 147 -11.91 -7.27 9.26
N THR A 148 -13.15 -6.80 9.27
CA THR A 148 -13.93 -6.55 10.50
C THR A 148 -14.15 -7.83 11.32
N LEU A 149 -14.39 -8.96 10.66
CA LEU A 149 -14.56 -10.25 11.32
C LEU A 149 -13.22 -10.79 11.84
N LEU A 150 -12.14 -10.64 11.08
CA LEU A 150 -10.79 -10.97 11.57
C LEU A 150 -10.47 -10.24 12.87
N PHE A 151 -10.74 -8.93 12.92
CA PHE A 151 -10.54 -8.15 14.14
C PHE A 151 -11.41 -8.63 15.29
N LYS A 152 -12.72 -8.82 15.08
CA LYS A 152 -13.63 -9.32 16.12
C LYS A 152 -13.16 -10.65 16.71
N ILE A 153 -12.81 -11.62 15.86
CA ILE A 153 -12.28 -12.93 16.29
C ILE A 153 -10.97 -12.77 17.06
N SER A 154 -10.06 -11.92 16.58
CA SER A 154 -8.76 -11.70 17.24
C SER A 154 -8.89 -11.09 18.64
N THR A 155 -9.98 -10.34 18.89
CA THR A 155 -10.20 -9.61 20.15
C THR A 155 -11.19 -10.28 21.11
N CYS A 156 -11.99 -11.25 20.64
CA CYS A 156 -13.00 -11.89 21.48
C CYS A 156 -12.39 -12.92 22.43
N LYS A 157 -13.08 -13.20 23.54
CA LYS A 157 -12.74 -14.35 24.39
C LYS A 157 -13.10 -15.65 23.66
N ALA A 158 -12.39 -16.74 23.95
CA ALA A 158 -12.67 -18.05 23.37
C ALA A 158 -14.14 -18.49 23.56
N SER A 159 -14.74 -18.17 24.71
CA SER A 159 -16.14 -18.45 25.02
C SER A 159 -17.16 -17.68 24.16
N GLN A 160 -16.73 -16.59 23.51
CA GLN A 160 -17.59 -15.74 22.68
C GLN A 160 -17.43 -16.01 21.18
N LEU A 161 -16.53 -16.92 20.80
CA LEU A 161 -16.15 -17.15 19.40
C LEU A 161 -17.34 -17.57 18.53
N ASP A 162 -18.14 -18.53 19.01
CA ASP A 162 -19.30 -19.03 18.25
C ASP A 162 -20.38 -17.95 18.08
N GLN A 163 -20.55 -17.08 19.09
CA GLN A 163 -21.44 -15.92 18.99
C GLN A 163 -20.92 -14.92 17.94
N VAL A 164 -19.64 -14.56 17.99
CA VAL A 164 -19.03 -13.62 17.02
C VAL A 164 -19.15 -14.11 15.58
N ILE A 165 -18.99 -15.41 15.36
CA ILE A 165 -19.11 -16.03 14.03
C ILE A 165 -20.57 -16.04 13.57
N SER A 166 -21.51 -16.45 14.43
CA SER A 166 -22.94 -16.50 14.08
C SER A 166 -23.57 -15.13 13.84
N ASP A 167 -23.09 -14.09 14.53
CA ASP A 167 -23.50 -12.69 14.33
C ASP A 167 -23.09 -12.13 12.95
N THR A 168 -22.19 -12.83 12.24
CA THR A 168 -21.86 -12.46 10.87
C THR A 168 -22.65 -13.27 9.85
N ARG A 169 -23.20 -12.59 8.84
CA ARG A 169 -23.90 -13.23 7.70
C ARG A 169 -22.97 -14.08 6.81
N VAL A 170 -21.73 -14.33 7.23
CA VAL A 170 -20.72 -15.05 6.46
C VAL A 170 -20.80 -16.53 6.80
N LYS A 171 -21.21 -17.36 5.83
CA LYS A 171 -21.17 -18.81 5.97
C LYS A 171 -19.74 -19.32 5.78
N LEU A 172 -19.00 -19.44 6.88
CA LEU A 172 -17.69 -20.09 6.88
C LEU A 172 -17.85 -21.61 6.76
N SER A 173 -17.03 -22.26 5.93
CA SER A 173 -16.98 -23.72 5.86
C SER A 173 -16.52 -24.33 7.18
N THR A 174 -16.98 -25.53 7.51
CA THR A 174 -16.60 -26.30 8.72
C THR A 174 -15.08 -26.41 8.89
N LYS A 175 -14.35 -26.65 7.79
CA LYS A 175 -12.88 -26.69 7.76
C LYS A 175 -12.24 -25.40 8.28
N ILE A 176 -12.71 -24.25 7.81
CA ILE A 176 -12.21 -22.92 8.24
C ILE A 176 -12.56 -22.68 9.70
N LEU A 177 -13.79 -22.99 10.11
CA LEU A 177 -14.23 -22.84 11.51
C LEU A 177 -13.36 -23.63 12.48
N ASN A 178 -13.03 -24.87 12.15
CA ASN A 178 -12.18 -25.71 13.00
C ASN A 178 -10.77 -25.11 13.15
N LYS A 179 -10.16 -24.66 12.05
CA LYS A 179 -8.86 -23.97 12.08
C LYS A 179 -8.90 -22.65 12.86
N VAL A 180 -9.98 -21.88 12.73
CA VAL A 180 -10.18 -20.65 13.50
C VAL A 180 -10.26 -20.94 15.00
N ARG A 181 -11.04 -21.95 15.40
CA ARG A 181 -11.13 -22.39 16.80
C ARG A 181 -9.76 -22.83 17.32
N GLU A 182 -9.03 -23.63 16.54
CA GLU A 182 -7.68 -24.06 16.88
C GLU A 182 -6.74 -22.87 17.10
N ILE A 183 -6.73 -21.89 16.20
CA ILE A 183 -5.89 -20.69 16.32
C ILE A 183 -6.22 -19.91 17.59
N VAL A 184 -7.50 -19.71 17.91
CA VAL A 184 -7.94 -18.95 19.08
C VAL A 184 -7.62 -19.68 20.38
N LEU A 185 -7.80 -21.00 20.42
CA LEU A 185 -7.56 -21.83 21.61
C LEU A 185 -6.07 -22.10 21.87
N ASN A 186 -5.27 -22.29 20.82
CA ASN A 186 -3.86 -22.64 20.93
C ASN A 186 -2.92 -21.43 21.06
N ASN A 187 -3.43 -20.20 21.04
CA ASN A 187 -2.60 -19.01 21.21
C ASN A 187 -2.23 -18.82 22.69
N LYS A 188 -1.25 -19.60 23.15
CA LYS A 188 -0.57 -19.40 24.45
C LYS A 188 0.17 -18.06 24.43
N THR A 189 0.11 -17.34 25.54
CA THR A 189 0.64 -15.99 25.73
C THR A 189 2.11 -15.88 25.29
N VAL A 190 2.35 -15.44 24.07
CA VAL A 190 3.69 -15.02 23.66
C VAL A 190 3.88 -13.60 24.19
N LEU A 191 4.76 -13.44 25.18
CA LEU A 191 5.23 -12.14 25.63
C LEU A 191 6.05 -11.49 24.50
N LEU A 192 5.37 -10.80 23.58
CA LEU A 192 6.07 -9.85 22.71
C LEU A 192 6.46 -8.66 23.60
N LYS A 193 7.69 -8.15 23.41
CA LYS A 193 8.21 -7.01 24.15
C LYS A 193 7.21 -5.85 24.10
N ASP A 194 6.91 -5.26 25.25
CA ASP A 194 6.11 -4.04 25.32
C ASP A 194 6.77 -2.94 24.46
N ASN A 195 5.94 -2.25 23.67
CA ASN A 195 6.37 -1.05 22.98
C ASN A 195 6.85 -0.06 24.05
N LYS A 196 8.09 0.44 23.91
CA LYS A 196 8.62 1.48 24.80
C LYS A 196 7.59 2.61 24.94
N ALA A 197 7.39 3.07 26.17
CA ALA A 197 6.58 4.25 26.42
C ALA A 197 7.12 5.41 25.57
N VAL A 198 6.27 5.97 24.72
CA VAL A 198 6.63 7.09 23.84
C VAL A 198 6.56 8.36 24.68
N ASN A 199 7.64 9.15 24.69
CA ASN A 199 7.57 10.50 25.23
C ASN A 199 6.64 11.34 24.36
N ILE A 200 5.50 11.76 24.92
CA ILE A 200 4.42 12.44 24.20
C ILE A 200 4.90 13.80 23.68
N GLU A 201 5.69 14.54 24.47
CA GLU A 201 6.20 15.85 24.09
C GLU A 201 7.18 15.74 22.93
N GLU A 202 8.14 14.81 23.01
CA GLU A 202 9.11 14.54 21.96
C GLU A 202 8.42 14.07 20.66
N TYR A 203 7.41 13.21 20.79
CA TYR A 203 6.58 12.78 19.67
C TYR A 203 5.94 13.97 18.95
N HIS A 204 5.23 14.85 19.67
CA HIS A 204 4.56 16.01 19.06
C HIS A 204 5.54 17.02 18.48
N ALA A 205 6.68 17.25 19.14
CA ALA A 205 7.74 18.10 18.63
C ALA A 205 8.29 17.56 17.30
N GLN A 206 8.53 16.25 17.22
CA GLN A 206 9.07 15.61 16.02
C GLN A 206 8.07 15.63 14.84
N ILE A 207 6.77 15.43 15.09
CA ILE A 207 5.73 15.58 14.07
C ILE A 207 5.73 17.01 13.51
N THR A 208 5.75 18.01 14.39
CA THR A 208 5.75 19.43 14.00
C THR A 208 6.99 19.79 13.17
N LYS A 209 8.18 19.36 13.61
CA LYS A 209 9.43 19.52 12.86
C LYS A 209 9.32 18.94 11.45
N CYS A 210 8.80 17.71 11.32
CA CYS A 210 8.64 17.05 10.03
C CYS A 210 7.69 17.82 9.10
N ASN A 211 6.53 18.26 9.60
CA ASN A 211 5.54 18.98 8.79
C ASN A 211 6.09 20.33 8.30
N ASN A 212 6.74 21.11 9.17
CA ASN A 212 7.29 22.42 8.80
C ASN A 212 8.37 22.29 7.71
N ILE A 213 9.23 21.29 7.80
CA ILE A 213 10.27 21.03 6.81
C ILE A 213 9.66 20.48 5.51
N MET A 214 8.61 19.67 5.60
CA MET A 214 7.96 19.04 4.45
C MET A 214 7.47 20.08 3.44
N ASP A 215 6.82 21.15 3.90
CA ASP A 215 6.29 22.20 3.03
C ASP A 215 7.41 22.91 2.26
N SER A 216 8.52 23.21 2.95
CA SER A 216 9.69 23.84 2.33
C SER A 216 10.35 22.93 1.29
N VAL A 217 10.48 21.63 1.59
CA VAL A 217 11.08 20.64 0.68
C VAL A 217 10.16 20.39 -0.53
N SER A 218 8.86 20.23 -0.29
CA SER A 218 7.86 20.00 -1.34
C SER A 218 7.84 21.13 -2.36
N ASN A 219 7.81 22.39 -1.88
CA ASN A 219 7.89 23.57 -2.74
C ASN A 219 9.22 23.67 -3.48
N LYS A 220 10.35 23.43 -2.79
CA LYS A 220 11.68 23.53 -3.41
C LYS A 220 11.88 22.54 -4.56
N TYR A 221 11.42 21.30 -4.38
CA TYR A 221 11.62 20.26 -5.38
C TYR A 221 10.41 20.05 -6.28
N ASN A 222 9.30 20.76 -6.09
CA ASN A 222 8.05 20.56 -6.82
C ASN A 222 7.55 19.09 -6.78
N ILE A 223 7.58 18.48 -5.58
CA ILE A 223 7.19 17.09 -5.33
C ILE A 223 6.12 17.05 -4.25
N ALA A 224 5.07 16.24 -4.45
CA ALA A 224 3.98 16.09 -3.48
C ALA A 224 4.47 15.63 -2.10
N PRO A 225 4.03 16.26 -0.97
CA PRO A 225 4.41 15.86 0.38
C PRO A 225 4.18 14.37 0.66
N SER A 226 3.05 13.84 0.21
CA SER A 226 2.66 12.44 0.35
C SER A 226 3.58 11.46 -0.38
N PHE A 227 4.29 11.92 -1.42
CA PHE A 227 5.26 11.13 -2.16
C PHE A 227 6.63 11.10 -1.46
N ILE A 228 6.97 12.16 -0.73
CA ILE A 228 8.18 12.23 0.12
C ILE A 228 7.97 11.37 1.37
N ALA A 229 6.93 11.61 2.15
CA ALA A 229 6.58 10.81 3.33
C ALA A 229 5.07 10.79 3.56
N ASN A 230 4.51 9.62 3.92
CA ASN A 230 3.12 9.58 4.36
C ASN A 230 3.02 9.82 5.87
N LYS A 231 1.78 10.07 6.34
CA LYS A 231 1.50 10.27 7.76
C LYS A 231 2.04 9.14 8.65
N LYS A 232 1.90 7.88 8.21
CA LYS A 232 2.36 6.71 8.96
C LYS A 232 3.88 6.67 9.12
N ASP A 233 4.64 7.11 8.11
CA ASP A 233 6.10 7.21 8.19
C ASP A 233 6.51 8.26 9.21
N ILE A 234 5.90 9.44 9.17
CA ILE A 234 6.20 10.54 10.10
C ILE A 234 5.86 10.11 11.53
N GLU A 235 4.70 9.48 11.75
CA GLU A 235 4.32 8.95 13.06
C GLU A 235 5.25 7.85 13.55
N ASN A 236 5.67 6.92 12.67
CA ASN A 236 6.61 5.87 13.02
C ASN A 236 7.97 6.46 13.42
N PHE A 237 8.45 7.44 12.67
CA PHE A 237 9.70 8.14 12.96
C PHE A 237 9.65 8.88 14.30
N ALA A 238 8.55 9.59 14.58
CA ALA A 238 8.32 10.26 15.87
C ALA A 238 8.23 9.28 17.05
N ARG A 239 7.93 8.00 16.81
CA ARG A 239 8.00 6.92 17.81
C ARG A 239 9.39 6.27 17.91
N GLY A 240 10.40 6.84 17.25
CA GLY A 240 11.78 6.35 17.24
C GLY A 240 12.07 5.24 16.22
N ASN A 241 11.12 4.91 15.32
CA ASN A 241 11.36 3.93 14.27
C ASN A 241 12.22 4.53 13.14
N LYS A 242 13.44 4.04 12.99
CA LYS A 242 14.36 4.47 11.93
C LYS A 242 14.16 3.75 10.60
N ASN A 243 13.29 2.73 10.53
CA ASN A 243 12.97 2.03 9.29
C ASN A 243 11.77 2.68 8.58
N VAL A 244 11.93 3.94 8.19
CA VAL A 244 10.93 4.72 7.44
C VAL A 244 11.49 5.10 6.07
N ARG A 245 10.62 5.24 5.06
CA ARG A 245 11.06 5.41 3.66
C ARG A 245 11.98 6.62 3.46
N PHE A 246 11.75 7.70 4.19
CA PHE A 246 12.44 8.96 3.97
C PHE A 246 13.83 9.04 4.60
N LEU A 247 14.24 7.99 5.31
CA LEU A 247 15.61 7.82 5.83
C LEU A 247 16.51 7.01 4.89
N LYS A 248 16.07 6.77 3.65
CA LYS A 248 16.84 6.04 2.63
C LYS A 248 16.85 6.82 1.32
N GLY A 249 17.87 6.57 0.50
CA GLY A 249 17.86 6.94 -0.91
C GLY A 249 17.73 8.43 -1.20
N TRP A 250 17.09 8.76 -2.31
CA TRP A 250 16.85 10.16 -2.70
C TRP A 250 16.07 10.96 -1.64
N ARG A 251 15.12 10.32 -0.94
CA ARG A 251 14.33 10.96 0.12
C ARG A 251 15.17 11.39 1.31
N PHE A 252 16.20 10.62 1.66
CA PHE A 252 17.14 11.00 2.71
C PHE A 252 17.87 12.29 2.34
N ASN A 253 18.30 12.40 1.07
CA ASN A 253 19.06 13.53 0.57
C ASN A 253 18.26 14.85 0.59
N ILE A 254 16.93 14.79 0.43
CA ILE A 254 16.09 15.99 0.38
C ILE A 254 15.32 16.29 1.67
N PHE A 255 14.99 15.27 2.46
CA PHE A 255 14.13 15.40 3.64
C PHE A 255 14.73 14.72 4.88
N GLY A 256 15.11 13.45 4.77
CA GLY A 256 15.57 12.65 5.92
C GLY A 256 16.69 13.29 6.73
N LYS A 257 17.71 13.84 6.06
CA LYS A 257 18.84 14.53 6.71
C LYS A 257 18.46 15.80 7.47
N LEU A 258 17.32 16.42 7.13
CA LEU A 258 16.86 17.67 7.74
C LEU A 258 16.03 17.41 9.01
N VAL A 259 15.40 16.23 9.10
CA VAL A 259 14.50 15.87 10.20
C VAL A 259 15.15 15.01 11.27
N GLN A 260 16.30 14.38 10.99
CA GLN A 260 17.14 13.71 11.98
C GLN A 260 17.64 14.67 13.07
#